data_AF-R6HJG6-F1
#
_entry.id   AF-R6HJG6-F1
#
_cell.length_a   1.000
_cell.length_b   1.000
_cell.length_c   1.000
_cell.angle_alpha   90.00
_cell.angle_beta   90.00
_cell.angle_gamma   90.00
#
_symmetry.space_group_name_H-M   'P 1'
#
loop_
_entity.id
_entity.type
_entity.pdbx_description
1 polymer ?
#
loop_
_entity_poly.entity_id
_entity_poly.type
_entity_poly.pdbx_seq_one_letter_code
_entity_poly.pdbx_strand_id
1 'polypeptide(L)'
;MLYICEFEFFDSDGFICAFPCNDIGAGTFGDNLNDAVESAADWLTCIVDDALMSGKELPEISFGHEPRHGGKIIAIAVSRELEDIPAITASEAARELGVSTARVAQLINAGLLDSWKDGTKRMVSRESVNARKEDNPKAGRPKNLAVI
;
A
#
# COMPACT_ATOMS: atom_id res chain seq x y z
N MET A 1 -3.56 -16.36 0.82
CA MET A 1 -2.19 -16.91 0.65
C MET A 1 -1.27 -16.38 1.75
N LEU A 2 -0.29 -17.18 2.21
CA LEU A 2 0.66 -16.78 3.25
C LEU A 2 1.91 -16.13 2.63
N TYR A 3 2.28 -14.97 3.12
CA TYR A 3 3.49 -14.24 2.75
C TYR A 3 4.35 -14.04 3.99
N ILE A 4 5.65 -14.27 3.88
CA ILE A 4 6.57 -14.21 5.02
C ILE A 4 7.78 -13.40 4.59
N CYS A 5 8.25 -12.47 5.41
CA CYS A 5 9.48 -11.72 5.16
C CYS A 5 10.30 -11.60 6.45
N GLU A 6 11.62 -11.73 6.35
CA GLU A 6 12.53 -11.43 7.45
C GLU A 6 12.78 -9.92 7.56
N PHE A 7 12.72 -9.42 8.79
CA PHE A 7 13.09 -8.06 9.13
C PHE A 7 14.20 -8.08 10.18
N GLU A 8 15.13 -7.14 10.07
CA GLU A 8 16.04 -6.80 11.15
C GLU A 8 15.41 -5.73 12.04
N PHE A 9 15.31 -6.05 13.34
CA PHE A 9 14.84 -5.15 14.39
C PHE A 9 16.02 -4.62 15.20
N PHE A 10 16.24 -3.31 15.22
CA PHE A 10 17.39 -2.70 15.90
C PHE A 10 17.03 -1.33 16.51
N ASP A 11 17.68 -0.99 17.61
CA ASP A 11 17.53 0.32 18.26
C ASP A 11 18.18 1.43 17.40
N SER A 12 17.43 2.50 17.13
CA SER A 12 17.95 3.71 16.51
C SER A 12 17.14 4.93 16.96
N ASP A 13 17.82 5.99 17.38
CA ASP A 13 17.21 7.28 17.77
C ASP A 13 16.04 7.19 18.77
N GLY A 14 16.09 6.20 19.68
CA GLY A 14 15.07 5.98 20.70
C GLY A 14 13.85 5.17 20.24
N PHE A 15 13.88 4.63 19.02
CA PHE A 15 12.87 3.74 18.46
C PHE A 15 13.47 2.37 18.14
N ILE A 16 12.60 1.37 17.96
CA ILE A 16 12.96 0.10 17.34
C ILE A 16 12.64 0.19 15.85
N CYS A 17 13.66 0.28 15.01
CA CYS A 17 13.53 0.19 13.56
C CYS A 17 13.32 -1.25 13.12
N ALA A 18 12.51 -1.46 12.09
CA ALA A 18 12.25 -2.76 11.46
C ALA A 18 12.49 -2.64 9.95
N PHE A 19 13.60 -3.21 9.47
CA PHE A 19 14.01 -3.11 8.06
C PHE A 19 13.89 -4.48 7.37
N PRO A 20 13.19 -4.58 6.21
CA PRO A 20 13.09 -5.84 5.49
C PRO A 20 14.46 -6.26 4.95
N CYS A 21 14.85 -7.50 5.21
CA CYS A 21 16.18 -8.00 4.84
C CYS A 21 16.41 -8.13 3.32
N ASN A 22 15.32 -8.28 2.55
CA ASN A 22 15.34 -8.53 1.10
C ASN A 22 15.45 -7.24 0.25
N ASP A 23 15.81 -6.10 0.86
CA ASP A 23 15.99 -4.81 0.17
C ASP A 23 14.75 -4.36 -0.65
N ILE A 24 13.56 -4.74 -0.18
CA ILE A 24 12.25 -4.49 -0.82
C ILE A 24 11.58 -3.18 -0.40
N GLY A 25 12.26 -2.31 0.35
CA GLY A 25 11.76 -0.98 0.71
C GLY A 25 12.45 -0.36 1.92
N ALA A 26 11.89 0.76 2.40
CA ALA A 26 12.55 1.65 3.37
C ALA A 26 12.41 1.23 4.86
N GLY A 27 11.68 0.16 5.17
CA GLY A 27 11.42 -0.27 6.55
C GLY A 27 10.37 0.59 7.28
N THR A 28 10.19 0.30 8.56
CA THR A 28 9.25 0.95 9.48
C THR A 28 9.86 1.01 10.89
N PHE A 29 9.13 1.49 11.90
CA PHE A 29 9.61 1.59 13.27
C PHE A 29 8.46 1.57 14.29
N GLY A 30 8.80 1.38 15.56
CA GLY A 30 7.87 1.54 16.68
C GLY A 30 8.58 1.94 17.98
N ASP A 31 7.80 2.36 18.97
CA ASP A 31 8.27 2.82 20.29
C ASP A 31 8.91 1.69 21.11
N ASN A 32 8.58 0.44 20.79
CA ASN A 32 9.14 -0.76 21.39
C ASN A 32 9.04 -1.93 20.40
N LEU A 33 9.57 -3.10 20.79
CA LEU A 33 9.62 -4.25 19.89
C LEU A 33 8.23 -4.72 19.41
N ASN A 34 7.21 -4.72 20.28
CA ASN A 34 5.87 -5.16 19.86
C ASN A 34 5.28 -4.18 18.84
N ASP A 35 5.39 -2.89 19.11
CA ASP A 35 4.93 -1.83 18.21
C ASP A 35 5.64 -1.87 16.84
N ALA A 36 6.96 -2.11 16.85
CA ALA A 36 7.73 -2.27 15.62
C ALA A 36 7.33 -3.55 14.85
N VAL A 37 7.01 -4.64 15.54
CA VAL A 37 6.53 -5.90 14.92
C VAL A 37 5.15 -5.71 14.29
N GLU A 38 4.24 -5.03 14.97
CA GLU A 38 2.92 -4.67 14.43
C GLU A 38 3.08 -3.78 13.19
N SER A 39 3.92 -2.75 13.30
CA SER A 39 4.24 -1.85 12.18
C SER A 39 4.87 -2.59 10.99
N ALA A 40 5.72 -3.60 11.24
CA ALA A 40 6.32 -4.42 10.18
C ALA A 40 5.30 -5.33 9.49
N ALA A 41 4.32 -5.85 10.24
CA ALA A 41 3.22 -6.63 9.69
C ALA A 41 2.28 -5.77 8.83
N ASP A 42 1.97 -4.55 9.27
CA ASP A 42 1.20 -3.58 8.49
C ASP A 42 1.96 -3.18 7.22
N TRP A 43 3.26 -2.89 7.33
CA TRP A 43 4.11 -2.60 6.18
C TRP A 43 4.11 -3.76 5.17
N LEU A 44 4.28 -5.00 5.64
CA LEU A 44 4.27 -6.17 4.75
C LEU A 44 2.89 -6.35 4.10
N THR A 45 1.81 -6.08 4.84
CA THR A 45 0.45 -6.11 4.31
C THR A 45 0.27 -5.12 3.16
N CYS A 46 0.73 -3.87 3.32
CA CYS A 46 0.65 -2.88 2.24
C CYS A 46 1.41 -3.32 0.98
N ILE A 47 2.63 -3.85 1.13
CA ILE A 47 3.43 -4.33 -0.01
C ILE A 47 2.76 -5.51 -0.72
N VAL A 48 2.20 -6.44 0.05
CA VAL A 48 1.46 -7.60 -0.48
C VAL A 48 0.19 -7.14 -1.19
N ASP A 49 -0.57 -6.22 -0.60
CA ASP A 49 -1.81 -5.69 -1.18
C ASP A 49 -1.53 -4.96 -2.50
N ASP A 50 -0.48 -4.15 -2.57
CA ASP A 50 -0.05 -3.49 -3.81
C ASP A 50 0.32 -4.49 -4.91
N ALA A 51 1.04 -5.56 -4.56
CA ALA A 51 1.38 -6.63 -5.49
C ALA A 51 0.12 -7.37 -5.99
N LEU A 52 -0.80 -7.70 -5.09
CA LEU A 52 -2.08 -8.33 -5.40
C LEU A 52 -2.94 -7.46 -6.32
N MET A 53 -3.11 -6.18 -6.00
CA MET A 53 -3.89 -5.23 -6.81
C MET A 53 -3.30 -5.03 -8.20
N SER A 54 -1.97 -5.01 -8.31
CA SER A 54 -1.26 -4.84 -9.59
C SER A 54 -1.09 -6.14 -10.39
N GLY A 55 -1.45 -7.29 -9.81
CA GLY A 55 -1.25 -8.61 -10.41
C GLY A 55 0.23 -8.93 -10.63
N LYS A 56 1.11 -8.34 -9.84
CA LYS A 56 2.56 -8.56 -9.91
C LYS A 56 2.96 -9.60 -8.87
N GLU A 57 4.00 -10.37 -9.20
CA GLU A 57 4.66 -11.21 -8.20
C GLU A 57 5.45 -10.33 -7.23
N LEU A 58 5.45 -10.72 -5.95
CA LEU A 58 6.33 -10.12 -4.97
C LEU A 58 7.79 -10.46 -5.31
N PRO A 59 8.75 -9.59 -4.92
CA PRO A 59 10.17 -9.90 -5.05
C PRO A 59 10.50 -11.23 -4.37
N GLU A 60 11.52 -11.92 -4.87
CA GLU A 60 11.99 -13.17 -4.28
C GLU A 60 12.36 -12.95 -2.80
N ILE A 61 11.80 -13.77 -1.93
CA ILE A 61 12.03 -13.70 -0.49
C ILE A 61 13.02 -14.81 -0.12
N SER A 62 14.20 -14.44 0.37
CA SER A 62 15.15 -15.35 1.01
C SER A 62 15.04 -15.32 2.54
N PHE A 63 15.58 -16.36 3.18
CA PHE A 63 15.62 -16.53 4.63
C PHE A 63 17.04 -16.83 5.11
N GLY A 64 17.29 -16.64 6.41
CA GLY A 64 18.60 -16.88 7.03
C GLY A 64 19.54 -15.69 6.88
N HIS A 65 19.01 -14.47 6.83
CA HIS A 65 19.83 -13.27 6.80
C HIS A 65 20.52 -13.06 8.16
N GLU A 66 21.73 -12.51 8.11
CA GLU A 66 22.44 -12.05 9.30
C GLU A 66 22.11 -10.57 9.58
N PRO A 67 22.07 -10.15 10.87
CA PRO A 67 21.86 -8.75 11.23
C PRO A 67 22.91 -7.82 10.61
N ARG A 68 22.47 -6.78 9.90
CA ARG A 68 23.34 -5.75 9.29
C ARG A 68 23.65 -4.61 10.27
N HIS A 69 22.78 -4.38 11.24
CA HIS A 69 22.83 -3.33 12.27
C HIS A 69 23.09 -3.88 13.68
N GLY A 70 23.36 -5.19 13.79
CA GLY A 70 23.52 -5.86 15.09
C GLY A 70 22.20 -6.10 15.82
N GLY A 71 21.07 -6.02 15.10
CA GLY A 71 19.73 -6.24 15.61
C GLY A 71 19.34 -7.71 15.73
N LYS A 72 18.03 -7.94 15.82
CA LYS A 72 17.42 -9.28 15.83
C LYS A 72 16.69 -9.52 14.52
N ILE A 73 16.89 -10.68 13.93
CA ILE A 73 16.14 -11.11 12.74
C ILE A 73 14.86 -11.80 13.20
N ILE A 74 13.71 -11.30 12.75
CA ILE A 74 12.40 -11.89 13.03
C ILE A 74 11.65 -12.03 11.70
N ALA A 75 11.15 -13.24 11.43
CA ALA A 75 10.29 -13.49 10.29
C ALA A 75 8.85 -13.10 10.64
N ILE A 76 8.28 -12.19 9.84
CA ILE A 76 6.90 -11.72 9.96
C ILE A 76 6.08 -12.36 8.86
N ALA A 77 4.92 -12.89 9.22
CA ALA A 77 4.01 -13.57 8.31
C ALA A 77 2.65 -12.86 8.27
N VAL A 78 2.13 -12.63 7.07
CA VAL A 78 0.78 -12.10 6.85
C VAL A 78 0.04 -13.02 5.89
N SER A 79 -1.25 -13.23 6.15
CA SER A 79 -2.13 -13.97 5.24
C SER A 79 -3.01 -12.98 4.50
N ARG A 80 -2.89 -12.93 3.18
CA ARG A 80 -3.62 -12.00 2.32
C ARG A 80 -4.10 -12.65 1.03
N GLU A 81 -5.25 -12.21 0.57
CA GLU A 81 -5.83 -12.43 -0.75
C GLU A 81 -6.44 -11.13 -1.26
N LEU A 82 -6.68 -11.07 -2.57
CA LEU A 82 -7.24 -9.87 -3.20
C LEU A 82 -8.63 -9.51 -2.61
N GLU A 83 -9.36 -10.51 -2.12
CA GLU A 83 -10.66 -10.38 -1.47
C GLU A 83 -10.57 -9.74 -0.07
N ASP A 84 -9.41 -9.80 0.58
CA ASP A 84 -9.21 -9.22 1.90
C ASP A 84 -8.91 -7.72 1.85
N ILE A 85 -8.72 -7.14 0.65
CA ILE A 85 -8.42 -5.71 0.47
C ILE A 85 -9.73 -4.92 0.51
N PRO A 86 -9.91 -3.98 1.46
CA PRO A 86 -11.12 -3.18 1.54
C PRO A 86 -11.39 -2.40 0.26
N ALA A 87 -12.51 -2.70 -0.39
CA ALA A 87 -12.81 -2.16 -1.72
C ALA A 87 -14.29 -1.80 -1.89
N ILE A 88 -14.54 -0.93 -2.86
CA ILE A 88 -15.88 -0.60 -3.35
C ILE A 88 -15.91 -0.67 -4.87
N THR A 89 -17.10 -0.77 -5.44
CA THR A 89 -17.24 -0.70 -6.89
C THR A 89 -16.90 0.70 -7.42
N ALA A 90 -16.48 0.79 -8.68
CA ALA A 90 -16.24 2.08 -9.33
C ALA A 90 -17.47 3.03 -9.28
N SER A 91 -18.69 2.50 -9.28
CA SER A 91 -19.93 3.28 -9.14
C SER A 91 -20.11 3.85 -7.73
N GLU A 92 -19.75 3.09 -6.70
CA GLU A 92 -19.78 3.57 -5.31
C GLU A 92 -18.68 4.60 -5.06
N ALA A 93 -17.47 4.38 -5.59
CA ALA A 93 -16.40 5.37 -5.55
C ALA A 93 -16.83 6.70 -6.19
N ALA A 94 -17.52 6.63 -7.34
CA ALA A 94 -18.06 7.82 -8.01
C ALA A 94 -19.04 8.60 -7.10
N ARG A 95 -19.98 7.89 -6.45
CA ARG A 95 -20.92 8.47 -5.49
C ARG A 95 -20.21 9.11 -4.30
N GLU A 96 -19.22 8.42 -3.73
CA GLU A 96 -18.50 8.89 -2.56
C GLU A 96 -17.56 10.07 -2.83
N LEU A 97 -16.98 10.13 -4.02
CA LEU A 97 -16.13 11.25 -4.45
C LEU A 97 -16.94 12.42 -5.04
N GLY A 98 -18.25 12.25 -5.26
CA GLY A 98 -19.10 13.27 -5.89
C GLY A 98 -18.74 13.54 -7.35
N VAL A 99 -18.24 12.53 -8.08
CA VAL A 99 -17.82 12.64 -9.49
C VAL A 99 -18.51 11.61 -10.37
N SER A 100 -18.38 11.73 -11.69
CA SER A 100 -18.92 10.73 -12.63
C SER A 100 -18.06 9.46 -12.65
N THR A 101 -18.65 8.33 -13.06
CA THR A 101 -17.91 7.07 -13.28
C THR A 101 -16.80 7.21 -14.34
N ALA A 102 -17.03 8.04 -15.36
CA ALA A 102 -15.99 8.40 -16.34
C ALA A 102 -14.81 9.12 -15.68
N ARG A 103 -15.07 9.99 -14.68
CA ARG A 103 -14.00 10.64 -13.93
C ARG A 103 -13.26 9.66 -13.03
N VAL A 104 -13.94 8.69 -12.42
CA VAL A 104 -13.27 7.59 -11.69
C VAL A 104 -12.32 6.82 -12.60
N ALA A 105 -12.75 6.47 -13.81
CA ALA A 105 -11.87 5.79 -14.79
C ALA A 105 -10.63 6.63 -15.14
N GLN A 106 -10.78 7.96 -15.28
CA GLN A 106 -9.64 8.84 -15.49
C GLN A 106 -8.68 8.89 -14.29
N LEU A 107 -9.22 8.88 -13.06
CA LEU A 107 -8.40 8.87 -11.84
C LEU A 107 -7.60 7.57 -11.72
N ILE A 108 -8.23 6.43 -12.00
CA ILE A 108 -7.57 5.12 -12.08
C ILE A 108 -6.44 5.15 -13.11
N ASN A 109 -6.72 5.60 -14.34
CA ASN A 109 -5.71 5.65 -15.40
C ASN A 109 -4.56 6.63 -15.08
N ALA A 110 -4.80 7.62 -14.22
CA ALA A 110 -3.79 8.56 -13.75
C ALA A 110 -3.01 8.04 -12.52
N GLY A 111 -3.31 6.84 -12.02
CA GLY A 111 -2.69 6.29 -10.80
C GLY A 111 -3.11 7.02 -9.51
N LEU A 112 -4.26 7.70 -9.52
CA LEU A 112 -4.79 8.45 -8.37
C LEU A 112 -5.83 7.66 -7.57
N LEU A 113 -6.23 6.49 -8.08
CA LEU A 113 -7.08 5.53 -7.39
C LEU A 113 -6.58 4.13 -7.74
N ASP A 114 -6.35 3.31 -6.72
CA ASP A 114 -5.93 1.93 -6.91
C ASP A 114 -7.14 1.07 -7.25
N SER A 115 -6.99 0.24 -8.28
CA SER A 115 -8.09 -0.56 -8.79
C SER A 115 -7.63 -1.87 -9.41
N TRP A 116 -8.48 -2.88 -9.27
CA TRP A 116 -8.28 -4.20 -9.86
C TRP A 116 -9.59 -4.73 -10.44
N LYS A 117 -9.51 -5.82 -11.18
CA LYS A 117 -10.69 -6.56 -11.63
C LYS A 117 -10.97 -7.70 -10.67
N ASP A 118 -12.23 -7.80 -10.26
CA ASP A 118 -12.76 -8.96 -9.56
C ASP A 118 -13.94 -9.50 -10.38
N GLY A 119 -13.71 -10.62 -11.06
CA GLY A 119 -14.59 -11.13 -12.11
C GLY A 119 -14.90 -10.07 -13.18
N THR A 120 -16.17 -9.69 -13.29
CA THR A 120 -16.63 -8.65 -14.24
C THR A 120 -16.64 -7.24 -13.64
N LYS A 121 -16.43 -7.10 -12.33
CA LYS A 121 -16.49 -5.83 -11.62
C LYS A 121 -15.11 -5.17 -11.58
N ARG A 122 -15.09 -3.85 -11.69
CA ARG A 122 -13.93 -3.03 -11.34
C ARG A 122 -14.08 -2.61 -9.88
N MET A 123 -13.13 -3.07 -9.07
CA MET A 123 -13.01 -2.71 -7.66
C MET A 123 -12.03 -1.56 -7.51
N VAL A 124 -12.27 -0.70 -6.53
CA VAL A 124 -11.44 0.46 -6.20
C VAL A 124 -11.13 0.40 -4.71
N SER A 125 -9.86 0.55 -4.34
CA SER A 125 -9.40 0.52 -2.95
C SER A 125 -10.10 1.62 -2.13
N ARG A 126 -10.64 1.26 -0.97
CA ARG A 126 -11.21 2.19 0.02
C ARG A 126 -10.18 3.22 0.48
N GLU A 127 -8.94 2.78 0.68
CA GLU A 127 -7.83 3.63 1.10
C GLU A 127 -7.58 4.73 0.07
N SER A 128 -7.40 4.36 -1.21
CA SER A 128 -7.16 5.34 -2.28
C SER A 128 -8.33 6.33 -2.43
N VAL A 129 -9.58 5.88 -2.23
CA VAL A 129 -10.75 6.76 -2.23
C VAL A 129 -10.74 7.73 -1.05
N ASN A 130 -10.37 7.27 0.15
CA ASN A 130 -10.29 8.10 1.34
C ASN A 130 -9.15 9.12 1.24
N ALA A 131 -7.95 8.68 0.87
CA ALA A 131 -6.81 9.57 0.60
C ALA A 131 -7.18 10.65 -0.42
N ARG A 132 -7.93 10.28 -1.46
CA ARG A 132 -8.39 11.22 -2.49
C ARG A 132 -9.41 12.25 -2.00
N LYS A 133 -10.21 11.92 -0.98
CA LYS A 133 -11.11 12.87 -0.30
C LYS A 133 -10.32 13.82 0.60
N GLU A 134 -9.35 13.29 1.34
CA GLU A 134 -8.51 14.04 2.29
C GLU A 134 -7.63 15.07 1.57
N ASP A 135 -7.03 14.71 0.43
CA ASP A 135 -6.26 15.63 -0.41
C ASP A 135 -7.09 16.83 -0.89
N ASN A 136 -8.43 16.69 -0.94
CA ASN A 136 -9.40 17.71 -1.36
C ASN A 136 -8.92 18.62 -2.51
N PRO A 137 -8.41 18.07 -3.63
CA PRO A 137 -7.80 18.89 -4.66
C PRO A 137 -8.85 19.74 -5.34
N LYS A 138 -8.56 21.04 -5.36
CA LYS A 138 -9.42 22.06 -5.95
C LYS A 138 -9.67 21.75 -7.43
N ALA A 139 -10.86 22.10 -7.91
CA ALA A 139 -11.21 21.99 -9.31
C ALA A 139 -10.27 22.86 -10.18
N GLY A 140 -9.20 22.25 -10.71
CA GLY A 140 -8.32 22.85 -11.68
C GLY A 140 -8.85 22.62 -13.08
N ARG A 141 -9.75 23.48 -13.57
CA ARG A 141 -9.93 23.64 -15.01
C ARG A 141 -8.63 24.27 -15.55
N PRO A 142 -7.92 23.69 -16.53
CA PRO A 142 -6.87 24.41 -17.22
C PRO A 142 -7.49 25.70 -17.77
N LYS A 143 -6.97 26.86 -17.37
CA LYS A 143 -7.33 28.11 -18.04
C LYS A 143 -6.77 27.96 -19.45
N ASN A 144 -7.65 27.81 -20.45
CA ASN A 144 -7.24 28.06 -21.83
C ASN A 144 -6.71 29.49 -21.88
N LEU A 145 -5.39 29.64 -21.88
CA LEU A 145 -4.76 30.85 -22.37
C LEU A 145 -5.04 30.86 -23.86
N ALA A 146 -6.16 31.49 -24.24
CA ALA A 146 -6.36 31.88 -25.62
C ALA A 146 -5.20 32.82 -25.97
N VAL A 147 -4.28 32.31 -26.78
CA VAL A 147 -3.25 33.13 -27.41
C VAL A 147 -3.99 34.02 -28.41
N ILE A 148 -3.99 35.33 -28.14
CA ILE A 148 -4.42 36.37 -29.08
C ILE A 148 -3.19 36.81 -29.87
#